data_AF-A0A5B1LVE5-F1
#
_entry.id   AF-A0A5B1LVE5-F1
#
_cell.length_a   1.000
_cell.length_b   1.000
_cell.length_c   1.000
_cell.angle_alpha   90.00
_cell.angle_beta   90.00
_cell.angle_gamma   90.00
#
_symmetry.space_group_name_H-M   'P 1'
#
loop_
_entity.id
_entity.type
_entity.pdbx_description
1 polymer ?
#
loop_
_entity_poly.entity_id
_entity_poly.type
_entity_poly.pdbx_seq_one_letter_code
_entity_poly.pdbx_strand_id
1 'polypeptide(L)'
;MLAALPPSQATNAQAHVNLDSARVPVEFDVLIDCDTVSEETSCFEALNVLLSQHGVSIWRYADCGPPTDVRRKDGAPIGWLEIVELDTDEDPTSRRAPTHATRYSDGKTVSTAIMWGGIQYAGEANATSSDHLLGQAAESARMGILVTKRRELVGRGEARWRGGTLMAPPERAVATLGLILRGNCHFPVTPYSTTGRGFYLALALDSLLPNYGLWAAACSADGAFGQGQIYYLSTATEGRLFQALNARDQTAIAMSQTRIDWVEVADAVDRFLVFLLAAMDATARVVYEIVQPDKMRPRDAKWQVSDFIKALRPSHPSLAALFAKGSPGHDVHLILRQLRNTIHAGGLAKTHVLVEDEGLEHNLSVPLDEVEDLAEAVLRRTRGNPTDWGLRLTDERAWVQPIILVDALTREGFATLDAIFERTPLEALIALSSDAEDEVDGTDEVDDSDRSEWSLMERMLATRGSDMYLWHFGMHSDQIATSG
;
A
#
# COMPACT_ATOMS: atom_id res chain seq x y z
N MET A 1 0.69 -41.80 -18.68
CA MET A 1 1.98 -42.22 -19.31
C MET A 1 2.86 -40.99 -19.39
N LEU A 2 4.14 -41.15 -19.04
CA LEU A 2 5.19 -40.13 -18.77
C LEU A 2 5.19 -39.70 -17.29
N ALA A 3 5.53 -40.58 -16.35
CA ALA A 3 6.86 -41.15 -16.03
C ALA A 3 7.75 -40.16 -15.24
N ALA A 4 7.99 -40.56 -13.99
CA ALA A 4 8.88 -39.93 -13.02
C ALA A 4 10.33 -39.88 -13.53
N LEU A 5 11.03 -38.80 -13.17
CA LEU A 5 12.49 -38.74 -13.21
C LEU A 5 13.03 -38.78 -11.76
N PRO A 6 14.13 -39.52 -11.50
CA PRO A 6 14.70 -39.73 -10.17
C PRO A 6 15.55 -38.53 -9.68
N PRO A 7 15.86 -38.47 -8.38
CA PRO A 7 16.66 -37.38 -7.81
C PRO A 7 18.15 -37.57 -8.15
N SER A 8 18.72 -36.65 -8.93
CA SER A 8 20.18 -36.57 -9.12
C SER A 8 20.76 -35.45 -8.26
N GLN A 9 21.56 -35.87 -7.29
CA GLN A 9 22.60 -35.18 -6.52
C GLN A 9 22.94 -33.75 -6.98
N ALA A 10 22.69 -32.79 -6.07
CA ALA A 10 23.21 -31.44 -6.15
C ALA A 10 24.75 -31.49 -6.04
N THR A 11 25.43 -31.02 -7.07
CA THR A 11 26.83 -30.62 -7.00
C THR A 11 26.92 -29.11 -7.09
N ASN A 12 27.78 -28.57 -6.24
CA ASN A 12 28.03 -27.16 -5.96
C ASN A 12 28.22 -26.27 -7.20
N ALA A 13 27.90 -25.00 -7.00
CA ALA A 13 28.28 -23.84 -7.82
C ALA A 13 27.53 -23.68 -9.15
N GLN A 14 26.28 -23.24 -9.07
CA GLN A 14 25.71 -22.38 -10.11
C GLN A 14 25.50 -21.00 -9.53
N ALA A 15 26.38 -20.10 -9.92
CA ALA A 15 26.24 -18.67 -9.73
C ALA A 15 24.82 -18.26 -10.11
N HIS A 16 24.12 -17.62 -9.18
CA HIS A 16 22.98 -16.77 -9.47
C HIS A 16 23.49 -15.65 -10.39
N VAL A 17 23.52 -15.92 -11.69
CA VAL A 17 23.56 -14.88 -12.69
C VAL A 17 22.24 -14.16 -12.53
N ASN A 18 22.28 -13.06 -11.78
CA ASN A 18 21.26 -12.02 -11.79
C ASN A 18 20.97 -11.72 -13.25
N LEU A 19 19.88 -12.28 -13.76
CA LEU A 19 19.18 -11.78 -14.91
C LEU A 19 18.55 -10.45 -14.48
N ASP A 20 19.40 -9.45 -14.28
CA ASP A 20 19.06 -8.04 -14.38
C ASP A 20 18.77 -7.78 -15.86
N SER A 21 17.65 -8.34 -16.32
CA SER A 21 17.03 -7.97 -17.58
C SER A 21 16.82 -6.47 -17.51
N ALA A 22 17.55 -5.74 -18.35
CA ALA A 22 17.49 -4.30 -18.54
C ALA A 22 16.04 -3.79 -18.48
N ARG A 23 15.59 -3.43 -17.27
CA ARG A 23 14.36 -2.69 -17.09
C ARG A 23 14.73 -1.26 -17.42
N VAL A 24 14.12 -0.72 -18.47
CA VAL A 24 14.24 0.71 -18.78
C VAL A 24 13.79 1.44 -17.50
N PRO A 25 14.68 2.18 -16.82
CA PRO A 25 14.29 2.93 -15.65
C PRO A 25 13.18 3.89 -16.10
N VAL A 26 12.04 3.83 -15.42
CA VAL A 26 11.03 4.86 -15.61
C VAL A 26 11.63 6.13 -15.02
N GLU A 27 12.18 6.97 -15.88
CA GLU A 27 12.61 8.30 -15.50
C GLU A 27 11.37 9.13 -15.14
N PHE A 28 11.35 9.62 -13.91
CA PHE A 28 10.20 10.32 -13.33
C PHE A 28 10.64 11.64 -12.71
N ASP A 29 10.16 12.75 -13.27
CA ASP A 29 10.49 14.09 -12.80
C ASP A 29 9.57 14.54 -11.66
N VAL A 30 10.17 14.98 -10.56
CA VAL A 30 9.48 15.52 -9.38
C VAL A 30 9.92 16.96 -9.14
N LEU A 31 8.98 17.89 -9.10
CA LEU A 31 9.19 19.28 -8.75
C LEU A 31 8.84 19.52 -7.28
N ILE A 32 9.77 20.05 -6.51
CA ILE A 32 9.60 20.41 -5.10
C ILE A 32 9.41 21.92 -4.97
N ASP A 33 8.28 22.34 -4.42
CA ASP A 33 8.04 23.73 -4.02
C ASP A 33 8.75 24.02 -2.69
N CYS A 34 9.95 24.60 -2.78
CA CYS A 34 10.81 24.91 -1.63
C CYS A 34 10.23 25.99 -0.71
N ASP A 35 9.22 26.75 -1.15
CA ASP A 35 8.55 27.74 -0.30
C ASP A 35 7.61 27.08 0.72
N THR A 36 7.14 25.86 0.45
CA THR A 36 6.16 25.17 1.30
C THR A 36 6.60 23.79 1.80
N VAL A 37 7.64 23.21 1.17
CA VAL A 37 8.21 21.91 1.54
C VAL A 37 9.62 22.11 2.11
N SER A 38 9.78 21.76 3.38
CA SER A 38 11.03 21.83 4.13
C SER A 38 11.27 20.56 4.95
N GLU A 39 12.43 20.47 5.60
CA GLU A 39 12.81 19.37 6.52
C GLU A 39 11.82 19.17 7.67
N GLU A 40 11.07 20.22 8.05
CA GLU A 40 10.04 20.16 9.10
C GLU A 40 8.74 19.46 8.63
N THR A 41 8.66 19.05 7.37
CA THR A 41 7.49 18.33 6.84
C THR A 41 7.45 16.93 7.44
N SER A 42 6.29 16.51 7.96
CA SER A 42 6.14 15.25 8.71
C SER A 42 6.56 13.99 7.95
N CYS A 43 6.52 14.01 6.62
CA CYS A 43 6.95 12.91 5.76
C CYS A 43 8.24 13.21 4.97
N PHE A 44 9.02 14.22 5.38
CA PHE A 44 10.23 14.64 4.66
C PHE A 44 11.26 13.52 4.53
N GLU A 45 11.50 12.74 5.59
CA GLU A 45 12.43 11.62 5.55
C GLU A 45 12.01 10.57 4.52
N ALA A 46 10.74 10.17 4.53
CA ALA A 46 10.19 9.23 3.55
C ALA A 46 10.27 9.80 2.12
N LEU A 47 9.96 11.09 1.94
CA LEU A 47 10.09 11.76 0.66
C LEU A 47 11.55 11.76 0.18
N ASN A 48 12.51 12.05 1.06
CA ASN A 48 13.94 12.05 0.75
C ASN A 48 14.44 10.65 0.35
N VAL A 49 13.98 9.60 1.05
CA VAL A 49 14.25 8.20 0.68
C VAL A 49 13.80 7.93 -0.76
N LEU A 50 12.56 8.29 -1.10
CA LEU A 50 11.97 8.02 -2.41
C LEU A 50 12.60 8.85 -3.53
N LEU A 51 12.93 10.11 -3.26
CA LEU A 51 13.56 11.01 -4.22
C LEU A 51 15.02 10.63 -4.51
N SER A 52 15.70 9.96 -3.59
CA SER A 52 17.09 9.50 -3.77
C SER A 52 17.21 8.26 -4.66
N GLN A 53 16.08 7.68 -5.09
CA GLN A 53 16.08 6.44 -5.86
C GLN A 53 16.48 6.67 -7.32
N HIS A 54 17.16 5.67 -7.89
CA HIS A 54 17.54 5.69 -9.30
C HIS A 54 16.30 5.83 -10.21
N GLY A 55 16.36 6.74 -11.17
CA GLY A 55 15.25 7.05 -12.08
C GLY A 55 14.31 8.14 -11.58
N VAL A 56 14.49 8.67 -10.37
CA VAL A 56 13.74 9.85 -9.90
C VAL A 56 14.58 11.11 -10.08
N SER A 57 14.14 12.00 -10.97
CA SER A 57 14.77 13.29 -11.23
C SER A 57 14.12 14.35 -10.34
N ILE A 58 14.94 15.13 -9.62
CA ILE A 58 14.45 16.13 -8.67
C ILE A 58 14.71 17.53 -9.21
N TRP A 59 13.65 18.33 -9.26
CA TRP A 59 13.65 19.74 -9.60
C TRP A 59 13.18 20.55 -8.41
N ARG A 60 13.70 21.77 -8.26
CA ARG A 60 13.32 22.70 -7.19
C ARG A 60 12.72 23.97 -7.76
N TYR A 61 11.77 24.54 -7.04
CA TYR A 61 11.15 25.82 -7.36
C TYR A 61 11.00 26.66 -6.10
N ALA A 62 11.15 27.97 -6.25
CA ALA A 62 10.78 28.99 -5.27
C ALA A 62 10.30 30.23 -6.02
N ASP A 63 9.34 30.97 -5.45
CA ASP A 63 8.79 32.20 -6.04
C ASP A 63 9.87 33.26 -6.27
N CYS A 64 10.88 33.30 -5.39
CA CYS A 64 12.05 34.19 -5.51
C CYS A 64 13.10 33.70 -6.53
N GLY A 65 12.84 32.60 -7.21
CA GLY A 65 13.79 31.94 -8.10
C GLY A 65 14.86 31.10 -7.36
N PRO A 66 15.78 30.47 -8.12
CA PRO A 66 16.87 29.70 -7.52
C PRO A 66 17.83 30.60 -6.72
N PRO A 67 18.45 30.10 -5.64
CA PRO A 67 19.52 30.80 -4.94
C PRO A 67 20.63 31.28 -5.90
N THR A 68 21.23 32.43 -5.60
CA THR A 68 22.19 33.09 -6.51
C THR A 68 23.48 32.29 -6.75
N ASP A 69 23.80 31.36 -5.86
CA ASP A 69 24.96 30.48 -5.93
C ASP A 69 24.69 29.18 -6.72
N VAL A 70 23.45 28.94 -7.15
CA VAL A 70 23.11 27.79 -8.01
C VAL A 70 23.88 27.87 -9.32
N ARG A 71 24.54 26.76 -9.67
CA ARG A 71 25.26 26.63 -10.95
C ARG A 71 24.29 26.78 -12.11
N ARG A 72 24.70 27.50 -13.15
CA ARG A 72 23.92 27.71 -14.36
C ARG A 72 24.64 27.14 -15.60
N LYS A 73 23.87 26.60 -16.53
CA LYS A 73 24.31 26.21 -17.87
C LYS A 73 23.55 27.05 -18.89
N ASP A 74 24.28 27.78 -19.73
CA ASP A 74 23.70 28.70 -20.74
C ASP A 74 22.62 29.63 -20.14
N GLY A 75 22.86 30.09 -18.91
CA GLY A 75 21.93 30.94 -18.15
C GLY A 75 20.78 30.21 -17.44
N ALA A 76 20.53 28.92 -17.70
CA ALA A 76 19.52 28.12 -17.01
C ALA A 76 20.07 27.49 -15.72
N PRO A 77 19.33 27.51 -14.60
CA PRO A 77 19.80 26.94 -13.34
C PRO A 77 19.75 25.41 -13.36
N ILE A 78 20.79 24.78 -12.82
CA ILE A 78 20.91 23.31 -12.79
C ILE A 78 20.12 22.75 -11.61
N GLY A 79 19.19 21.83 -11.87
CA GLY A 79 18.34 21.19 -10.83
C GLY A 79 17.24 22.10 -10.26
N TRP A 80 17.00 23.24 -10.90
CA TRP A 80 15.96 24.20 -10.53
C TRP A 80 15.11 24.54 -11.75
N LEU A 81 13.84 24.84 -11.49
CA LEU A 81 12.91 25.40 -12.45
C LEU A 81 12.77 26.89 -12.17
N GLU A 82 13.09 27.71 -13.17
CA GLU A 82 12.97 29.17 -13.13
C GLU A 82 11.87 29.61 -14.09
N ILE A 83 10.97 30.46 -13.61
CA ILE A 83 9.94 31.11 -14.44
C ILE A 83 10.49 32.45 -14.90
N VAL A 84 10.50 32.68 -16.21
CA VAL A 84 11.03 33.89 -16.84
C VAL A 84 9.91 34.57 -17.61
N GLU A 85 9.73 35.87 -17.39
CA GLU A 85 8.82 36.69 -18.20
C GLU A 85 9.36 36.84 -19.62
N LEU A 86 8.48 36.70 -20.62
CA LEU A 86 8.84 36.91 -22.01
C LEU A 86 8.46 38.33 -22.42
N ASP A 87 9.41 39.04 -23.00
CA ASP A 87 9.16 40.35 -23.61
C ASP A 87 8.50 40.11 -24.97
N THR A 88 7.16 40.16 -25.01
CA THR A 88 6.41 40.01 -26.26
C THR A 88 6.06 41.38 -26.82
N ASP A 89 6.72 41.75 -27.92
CA ASP A 89 6.33 42.88 -28.78
C ASP A 89 4.99 42.65 -29.52
N GLU A 90 4.32 41.51 -29.29
CA GLU A 90 3.07 41.15 -29.96
C GLU A 90 1.87 41.95 -29.45
N ASP A 91 1.00 42.33 -30.39
CA ASP A 91 -0.23 43.07 -30.13
C ASP A 91 -1.08 42.35 -29.06
N PRO A 92 -1.43 43.01 -27.93
CA PRO A 92 -2.21 42.42 -26.84
C PRO A 92 -3.61 41.93 -27.26
N THR A 93 -4.03 42.21 -28.49
CA THR A 93 -5.26 41.67 -29.09
C THR A 93 -5.11 40.25 -29.66
N SER A 94 -3.87 39.73 -29.78
CA SER A 94 -3.60 38.34 -30.14
C SER A 94 -4.08 37.40 -29.03
N ARG A 95 -5.04 36.53 -29.36
CA ARG A 95 -5.79 35.71 -28.37
C ARG A 95 -4.96 34.69 -27.58
N ARG A 96 -3.66 34.51 -27.87
CA ARG A 96 -2.73 33.62 -27.14
C ARG A 96 -1.28 34.11 -27.32
N ALA A 97 -0.89 35.19 -26.65
CA ALA A 97 0.52 35.55 -26.55
C ALA A 97 1.21 34.73 -25.43
N PRO A 98 2.43 34.24 -25.66
CA PRO A 98 3.21 33.58 -24.62
C PRO A 98 3.75 34.62 -23.63
N THR A 99 3.31 34.59 -22.37
CA THR A 99 3.71 35.62 -21.39
C THR A 99 4.92 35.21 -20.57
N HIS A 100 5.14 33.92 -20.40
CA HIS A 100 6.23 33.37 -19.59
C HIS A 100 6.84 32.15 -20.26
N ALA A 101 8.04 31.78 -19.84
CA ALA A 101 8.66 30.50 -20.12
C ALA A 101 9.22 29.89 -18.84
N THR A 102 9.21 28.56 -18.75
CA THR A 102 10.02 27.84 -17.77
C THR A 102 11.38 27.55 -18.37
N ARG A 103 12.44 27.75 -17.60
CA ARG A 103 13.82 27.44 -17.98
C ARG A 103 14.47 26.60 -16.89
N TYR A 104 15.08 25.50 -17.29
CA TYR A 104 15.71 24.56 -16.36
C TYR A 104 16.82 23.75 -17.06
N SER A 105 17.76 23.20 -16.30
CA SER A 105 18.82 22.34 -16.83
C SER A 105 19.14 21.15 -15.92
N ASP A 106 19.41 19.99 -16.53
CA ASP A 106 19.99 18.81 -15.87
C ASP A 106 21.54 18.83 -15.88
N GLY A 107 22.15 19.94 -16.33
CA GLY A 107 23.60 20.09 -16.55
C GLY A 107 24.09 19.56 -17.91
N LYS A 108 23.30 18.73 -18.60
CA LYS A 108 23.61 18.20 -19.95
C LYS A 108 22.81 18.91 -21.02
N THR A 109 21.58 19.26 -20.75
CA THR A 109 20.63 19.91 -21.65
C THR A 109 20.00 21.11 -20.96
N VAL A 110 19.63 22.11 -21.76
CA VAL A 110 18.85 23.25 -21.30
C VAL A 110 17.48 23.12 -21.95
N SER A 111 16.47 23.10 -21.11
CA SER A 111 15.08 22.98 -21.53
C SER A 111 14.38 24.31 -21.32
N THR A 112 13.57 24.68 -22.29
CA THR A 112 12.69 25.86 -22.20
C THR A 112 11.32 25.48 -22.70
N ALA A 113 10.30 25.66 -21.86
CA ALA A 113 8.91 25.42 -22.24
C ALA A 113 8.11 26.73 -22.15
N ILE A 114 7.41 27.05 -23.23
CA ILE A 114 6.66 28.30 -23.35
C ILE A 114 5.30 28.12 -22.67
N MET A 115 4.94 29.08 -21.80
CA MET A 115 3.66 29.14 -21.13
C MET A 115 2.75 30.14 -21.85
N TRP A 116 1.60 29.66 -22.32
CA TRP A 116 0.63 30.47 -23.03
C TRP A 116 -0.36 31.09 -22.04
N GLY A 117 -0.51 32.41 -22.08
CA GLY A 117 -1.52 33.08 -21.26
C GLY A 117 -2.92 32.61 -21.63
N GLY A 118 -3.76 32.33 -20.63
CA GLY A 118 -5.19 32.08 -20.85
C GLY A 118 -5.87 33.31 -21.46
N ILE A 119 -6.96 33.09 -22.21
CA ILE A 119 -7.82 34.18 -22.68
C ILE A 119 -8.35 34.90 -21.45
N GLN A 120 -7.78 36.06 -21.12
CA GLN A 120 -8.34 36.97 -20.13
C GLN A 120 -9.68 37.45 -20.68
N TYR A 121 -10.78 36.93 -20.15
CA TYR A 121 -12.07 37.59 -20.34
C TYR A 121 -11.98 38.94 -19.63
N ALA A 122 -12.07 40.02 -20.41
CA ALA A 122 -12.03 41.39 -19.93
C ALA A 122 -13.05 41.60 -18.80
N GLY A 123 -12.58 41.57 -17.55
CA GLY A 123 -13.42 41.67 -16.36
C GLY A 123 -12.75 41.20 -15.07
N GLU A 124 -11.87 40.20 -15.13
CA GLU A 124 -11.11 39.72 -13.97
C GLU A 124 -9.63 40.06 -14.12
N ALA A 125 -9.24 41.21 -13.57
CA ALA A 125 -7.85 41.54 -13.31
C ALA A 125 -7.32 40.69 -12.15
N ASN A 126 -7.27 39.37 -12.31
CA ASN A 126 -6.47 38.54 -11.42
C ASN A 126 -5.04 38.61 -11.93
N ALA A 127 -4.20 39.35 -11.20
CA ALA A 127 -2.76 39.16 -11.25
C ALA A 127 -2.50 37.65 -11.24
N THR A 128 -1.70 37.15 -12.18
CA THR A 128 -1.32 35.75 -12.26
C THR A 128 -0.70 35.38 -10.91
N SER A 129 -1.45 34.73 -10.01
CA SER A 129 -0.93 34.39 -8.69
C SER A 129 0.30 33.50 -8.89
N SER A 130 1.30 33.62 -8.01
CA SER A 130 2.50 32.79 -8.10
C SER A 130 2.13 31.29 -8.10
N ASP A 131 1.06 30.93 -7.39
CA ASP A 131 0.45 29.61 -7.43
C ASP A 131 0.03 29.20 -8.85
N HIS A 132 -0.70 30.05 -9.59
CA HIS A 132 -1.10 29.74 -10.96
C HIS A 132 0.10 29.55 -11.90
N LEU A 133 1.11 30.42 -11.77
CA LEU A 133 2.34 30.33 -12.55
C LEU A 133 3.10 29.03 -12.26
N LEU A 134 3.24 28.65 -10.99
CA LEU A 134 3.87 27.39 -10.58
C LEU A 134 3.15 26.18 -11.17
N GLY A 135 1.81 26.14 -11.07
CA GLY A 135 1.02 25.05 -11.65
C GLY A 135 1.25 24.90 -13.15
N GLN A 136 1.15 26.02 -13.89
CA GLN A 136 1.37 26.04 -15.34
C GLN A 136 2.82 25.69 -15.71
N ALA A 137 3.77 26.12 -14.90
CA ALA A 137 5.18 25.83 -15.09
C ALA A 137 5.49 24.34 -14.96
N ALA A 138 4.93 23.69 -13.92
CA ALA A 138 5.10 22.27 -13.71
C ALA A 138 4.50 21.44 -14.87
N GLU A 139 3.31 21.81 -15.33
CA GLU A 139 2.66 21.16 -16.49
C GLU A 139 3.44 21.36 -17.80
N SER A 140 3.89 22.60 -18.06
CA SER A 140 4.63 22.94 -19.28
C SER A 140 5.99 22.24 -19.34
N ALA A 141 6.64 22.08 -18.18
CA ALA A 141 7.86 21.31 -18.03
C ALA A 141 7.62 19.78 -17.99
N ARG A 142 6.35 19.33 -18.05
CA ARG A 142 5.93 17.92 -18.00
C ARG A 142 6.41 17.19 -16.75
N MET A 143 6.40 17.88 -15.61
CA MET A 143 6.72 17.25 -14.33
C MET A 143 5.74 16.12 -14.05
N GLY A 144 6.21 15.00 -13.52
CA GLY A 144 5.34 13.91 -13.09
C GLY A 144 4.54 14.29 -11.85
N ILE A 145 5.21 14.85 -10.84
CA ILE A 145 4.61 15.32 -9.59
C ILE A 145 5.14 16.72 -9.26
N LEU A 146 4.23 17.62 -8.86
CA LEU A 146 4.55 18.84 -8.11
C LEU A 146 4.20 18.62 -6.64
N VAL A 147 5.21 18.63 -5.77
CA VAL A 147 5.06 18.52 -4.31
C VAL A 147 4.95 19.92 -3.72
N THR A 148 3.77 20.27 -3.20
CA THR A 148 3.47 21.60 -2.67
C THR A 148 2.38 21.56 -1.59
N LYS A 149 2.44 22.45 -0.60
CA LYS A 149 1.34 22.67 0.37
C LYS A 149 0.42 23.84 -0.01
N ARG A 150 0.62 24.46 -1.18
CA ARG A 150 -0.23 25.55 -1.69
C ARG A 150 -1.66 25.06 -1.91
N ARG A 151 -2.59 25.58 -1.13
CA ARG A 151 -4.00 25.13 -1.12
C ARG A 151 -4.69 25.34 -2.47
N GLU A 152 -4.35 26.41 -3.20
CA GLU A 152 -4.95 26.70 -4.50
C GLU A 152 -4.57 25.68 -5.58
N LEU A 153 -3.40 25.04 -5.45
CA LEU A 153 -2.92 24.00 -6.36
C LEU A 153 -3.44 22.61 -5.96
N VAL A 154 -3.41 22.30 -4.66
CA VAL A 154 -3.87 20.99 -4.15
C VAL A 154 -5.40 20.86 -4.16
N GLY A 155 -6.13 21.96 -3.96
CA GLY A 155 -7.58 21.98 -3.76
C GLY A 155 -8.44 21.94 -5.03
N ARG A 156 -7.84 22.04 -6.23
CA ARG A 156 -8.57 22.09 -7.52
C ARG A 156 -9.08 20.73 -8.04
N GLY A 157 -9.31 19.78 -7.13
CA GLY A 157 -10.00 18.54 -7.44
C GLY A 157 -9.04 17.43 -7.87
N GLU A 158 -9.51 16.21 -7.62
CA GLU A 158 -8.84 14.93 -7.82
C GLU A 158 -7.84 14.95 -8.97
N ALA A 159 -6.55 15.05 -8.62
CA ALA A 159 -5.49 14.81 -9.56
C ALA A 159 -5.58 13.37 -10.06
N ARG A 160 -6.37 13.23 -11.13
CA ARG A 160 -6.42 12.09 -12.02
C ARG A 160 -5.05 12.11 -12.68
N TRP A 161 -4.15 11.24 -12.22
CA TRP A 161 -2.90 10.97 -12.92
C TRP A 161 -3.26 10.35 -14.28
N ARG A 162 -3.62 11.20 -15.23
CA ARG A 162 -4.10 10.87 -16.58
C ARG A 162 -3.16 11.54 -17.59
N GLY A 163 -1.86 11.32 -17.42
CA GLY A 163 -0.82 11.90 -18.27
C GLY A 163 -0.48 13.38 -18.05
N GLY A 164 -1.02 14.01 -17.01
CA GLY A 164 -0.64 15.36 -16.57
C GLY A 164 0.18 15.34 -15.27
N THR A 165 0.63 16.52 -14.84
CA THR A 165 1.37 16.71 -13.59
C THR A 165 0.45 16.53 -12.38
N LEU A 166 0.79 15.61 -11.48
CA LEU A 166 0.10 15.45 -10.21
C LEU A 166 0.53 16.55 -9.25
N MET A 167 -0.37 17.48 -8.93
CA MET A 167 -0.16 18.47 -7.87
C MET A 167 -0.60 17.88 -6.53
N ALA A 168 0.32 17.69 -5.59
CA ALA A 168 0.08 16.93 -4.38
C ALA A 168 0.78 17.52 -3.14
N PRO A 169 0.15 17.45 -1.96
CA PRO A 169 0.85 17.66 -0.71
C PRO A 169 1.90 16.56 -0.49
N PRO A 170 2.93 16.81 0.33
CA PRO A 170 4.01 15.86 0.58
C PRO A 170 3.56 14.44 0.90
N GLU A 171 2.53 14.25 1.71
CA GLU A 171 2.03 12.94 2.11
C GLU A 171 1.48 12.15 0.91
N ARG A 172 0.73 12.84 0.04
CA ARG A 172 0.19 12.25 -1.19
C ARG A 172 1.28 12.00 -2.23
N ALA A 173 2.30 12.87 -2.29
CA ALA A 173 3.46 12.66 -3.14
C ALA A 173 4.25 11.42 -2.71
N VAL A 174 4.51 11.23 -1.41
CA VAL A 174 5.14 10.03 -0.85
C VAL A 174 4.34 8.78 -1.19
N ALA A 175 3.02 8.80 -0.96
CA ALA A 175 2.16 7.67 -1.30
C ALA A 175 2.21 7.32 -2.79
N THR A 176 2.19 8.35 -3.66
CA THR A 176 2.24 8.15 -5.11
C THR A 176 3.60 7.64 -5.53
N LEU A 177 4.71 8.33 -5.21
CA LEU A 177 6.07 7.88 -5.54
C LEU A 177 6.35 6.46 -5.05
N GLY A 178 5.94 6.13 -3.83
CA GLY A 178 6.04 4.78 -3.30
C GLY A 178 5.29 3.76 -4.17
N LEU A 179 4.06 4.08 -4.60
CA LEU A 179 3.29 3.24 -5.50
C LEU A 179 3.97 3.05 -6.86
N ILE A 180 4.53 4.11 -7.46
CA ILE A 180 5.26 4.05 -8.73
C ILE A 180 6.44 3.10 -8.64
N LEU A 181 7.27 3.29 -7.61
CA LEU A 181 8.47 2.49 -7.39
C LEU A 181 8.09 1.02 -7.18
N ARG A 182 7.10 0.73 -6.32
CA ARG A 182 6.61 -0.64 -6.11
C ARG A 182 6.01 -1.26 -7.36
N GLY A 183 5.29 -0.47 -8.17
CA GLY A 183 4.77 -0.89 -9.48
C GLY A 183 5.88 -1.33 -10.44
N ASN A 184 7.07 -0.72 -10.33
CA ASN A 184 8.27 -1.09 -11.07
C ASN A 184 9.12 -2.17 -10.37
N CYS A 185 8.62 -2.77 -9.29
CA CYS A 185 9.32 -3.69 -8.40
C CYS A 185 10.56 -3.10 -7.73
N HIS A 186 10.56 -1.80 -7.46
CA HIS A 186 11.59 -1.10 -6.71
C HIS A 186 11.10 -0.84 -5.28
N PHE A 187 11.79 -1.38 -4.29
CA PHE A 187 11.35 -1.36 -2.89
C PHE A 187 12.38 -0.65 -2.00
N PRO A 188 12.37 0.69 -1.97
CA PRO A 188 13.32 1.46 -1.21
C PRO A 188 13.02 1.40 0.30
N VAL A 189 14.06 1.23 1.10
CA VAL A 189 13.97 1.25 2.57
C VAL A 189 14.83 2.36 3.18
N THR A 190 15.91 2.76 2.51
CA THR A 190 16.72 3.95 2.85
C THR A 190 17.06 4.71 1.57
N PRO A 191 17.64 5.93 1.64
CA PRO A 191 17.99 6.71 0.44
C PRO A 191 18.91 5.97 -0.53
N TYR A 192 19.70 5.01 -0.05
CA TYR A 192 20.72 4.32 -0.83
C TYR A 192 20.56 2.81 -0.85
N SER A 193 19.51 2.26 -0.21
CA SER A 193 19.27 0.82 -0.17
C SER A 193 17.85 0.44 -0.56
N THR A 194 17.78 -0.66 -1.29
CA THR A 194 16.55 -1.32 -1.71
C THR A 194 16.52 -2.73 -1.15
N THR A 195 15.35 -3.33 -1.14
CA THR A 195 15.17 -4.70 -0.66
C THR A 195 14.29 -5.51 -1.62
N GLY A 196 14.16 -6.80 -1.35
CA GLY A 196 13.20 -7.65 -2.03
C GLY A 196 11.77 -7.35 -1.60
N ARG A 197 10.81 -7.61 -2.50
CA ARG A 197 9.37 -7.42 -2.25
C ARG A 197 8.89 -8.04 -0.94
N GLY A 198 9.34 -9.27 -0.64
CA GLY A 198 8.91 -10.00 0.56
C GLY A 198 9.27 -9.27 1.84
N PHE A 199 10.54 -8.85 1.98
CA PHE A 199 10.99 -8.11 3.14
C PHE A 199 10.31 -6.74 3.26
N TYR A 200 10.13 -6.03 2.14
CA TYR A 200 9.39 -4.76 2.14
C TYR A 200 7.95 -4.93 2.64
N LEU A 201 7.23 -5.95 2.17
CA LEU A 201 5.86 -6.22 2.61
C LEU A 201 5.80 -6.68 4.08
N ALA A 202 6.82 -7.40 4.55
CA ALA A 202 6.94 -7.78 5.95
C ALA A 202 7.09 -6.55 6.86
N LEU A 203 7.98 -5.62 6.53
CA LEU A 203 8.10 -4.33 7.23
C LEU A 203 6.79 -3.52 7.18
N ALA A 204 6.08 -3.57 6.06
CA ALA A 204 4.79 -2.91 5.93
C ALA A 204 3.73 -3.56 6.85
N LEU A 205 3.70 -4.89 6.97
CA LEU A 205 2.80 -5.55 7.92
C LEU A 205 3.13 -5.20 9.37
N ASP A 206 4.42 -5.15 9.74
CA ASP A 206 4.84 -4.71 11.08
C ASP A 206 4.26 -3.34 11.45
N SER A 207 4.33 -2.42 10.49
CA SER A 207 3.87 -1.04 10.66
C SER A 207 2.34 -0.93 10.66
N LEU A 208 1.65 -1.78 9.90
CA LEU A 208 0.19 -1.74 9.73
C LEU A 208 -0.57 -2.61 10.74
N LEU A 209 0.07 -3.62 11.32
CA LEU A 209 -0.50 -4.62 12.22
C LEU A 209 0.46 -4.83 13.42
N PRO A 210 0.49 -3.90 14.39
CA PRO A 210 1.47 -3.92 15.48
C PRO A 210 1.47 -5.20 16.33
N ASN A 211 0.35 -5.93 16.37
CA ASN A 211 0.23 -7.20 17.11
C ASN A 211 0.57 -8.43 16.25
N TYR A 212 0.73 -8.28 14.93
CA TYR A 212 1.04 -9.39 14.02
C TYR A 212 2.36 -10.08 14.37
N GLY A 213 3.40 -9.31 14.65
CA GLY A 213 4.73 -9.84 14.94
C GLY A 213 4.71 -10.84 16.11
N LEU A 214 4.23 -10.39 17.28
CA LEU A 214 4.09 -11.26 18.45
C LEU A 214 3.22 -12.49 18.17
N TRP A 215 2.11 -12.30 17.44
CA TRP A 215 1.21 -13.38 17.06
C TRP A 215 1.89 -14.41 16.15
N ALA A 216 2.65 -13.97 15.15
CA ALA A 216 3.37 -14.83 14.22
C ALA A 216 4.52 -15.59 14.90
N ALA A 217 5.25 -14.92 15.80
CA ALA A 217 6.29 -15.55 16.62
C ALA A 217 5.70 -16.66 17.50
N ALA A 218 4.61 -16.39 18.23
CA ALA A 218 3.94 -17.40 19.05
C ALA A 218 3.40 -18.58 18.21
N CYS A 219 2.86 -18.31 17.02
CA CYS A 219 2.44 -19.37 16.09
C CYS A 219 3.61 -20.22 15.59
N SER A 220 4.83 -19.68 15.57
CA SER A 220 6.02 -20.42 15.12
C SER A 220 6.49 -21.45 16.14
N ALA A 221 6.16 -21.29 17.42
CA ALA A 221 6.42 -22.28 18.46
C ALA A 221 5.73 -23.63 18.15
N ASP A 222 4.53 -23.62 17.55
CA ASP A 222 3.86 -24.85 17.09
C ASP A 222 4.61 -25.53 15.93
N GLY A 223 5.35 -24.79 15.11
CA GLY A 223 6.19 -25.37 14.05
C GLY A 223 7.43 -26.08 14.60
N ALA A 224 8.00 -25.55 15.69
CA ALA A 224 9.20 -26.09 16.31
C ALA A 224 8.89 -27.22 17.32
N PHE A 225 7.80 -27.12 18.08
CA PHE A 225 7.48 -28.04 19.18
C PHE A 225 6.11 -28.71 19.07
N GLY A 226 5.27 -28.27 18.13
CA GLY A 226 3.92 -28.77 17.93
C GLY A 226 3.74 -29.61 16.66
N GLN A 227 2.52 -29.64 16.14
CA GLN A 227 2.20 -30.36 14.90
C GLN A 227 2.43 -29.53 13.63
N GLY A 228 2.81 -28.25 13.80
CA GLY A 228 3.04 -27.28 12.74
C GLY A 228 1.79 -26.74 12.05
N GLN A 229 0.59 -27.21 12.42
CA GLN A 229 -0.67 -26.78 11.79
C GLN A 229 -0.97 -25.29 12.01
N ILE A 230 -0.64 -24.75 13.18
CA ILE A 230 -0.82 -23.33 13.52
C ILE A 230 0.22 -22.50 12.77
N TYR A 231 1.48 -22.97 12.71
CA TYR A 231 2.52 -22.35 11.90
C TYR A 231 2.15 -22.26 10.40
N TYR A 232 1.61 -23.32 9.81
CA TYR A 232 1.15 -23.28 8.42
C TYR A 232 -0.03 -22.33 8.21
N LEU A 233 -0.92 -22.17 9.20
CA LEU A 233 -2.01 -21.22 9.12
C LEU A 233 -1.55 -19.76 9.29
N SER A 234 -0.54 -19.50 10.13
CA SER A 234 0.04 -18.16 10.30
C SER A 234 0.78 -17.72 9.05
N THR A 235 1.64 -18.57 8.48
CA THR A 235 2.33 -18.31 7.20
C THR A 235 1.35 -18.16 6.04
N ALA A 236 0.25 -18.92 6.01
CA ALA A 236 -0.81 -18.74 5.04
C ALA A 236 -1.56 -17.40 5.22
N THR A 237 -1.73 -16.93 6.47
CA THR A 237 -2.32 -15.63 6.77
C THR A 237 -1.43 -14.51 6.21
N GLU A 238 -0.13 -14.56 6.51
CA GLU A 238 0.86 -13.62 6.00
C GLU A 238 0.89 -13.53 4.48
N GLY A 239 1.02 -14.68 3.81
CA GLY A 239 1.05 -14.75 2.35
C GLY A 239 -0.20 -14.12 1.74
N ARG A 240 -1.37 -14.30 2.35
CA ARG A 240 -2.62 -13.67 1.91
C ARG A 240 -2.62 -12.17 2.15
N LEU A 241 -2.09 -11.68 3.27
CA LEU A 241 -1.96 -10.24 3.52
C LEU A 241 -1.01 -9.58 2.52
N PHE A 242 0.11 -10.23 2.19
CA PHE A 242 0.99 -9.77 1.12
C PHE A 242 0.25 -9.68 -0.22
N GLN A 243 -0.50 -10.72 -0.59
CA GLN A 243 -1.28 -10.70 -1.83
C GLN A 243 -2.38 -9.62 -1.83
N ALA A 244 -3.02 -9.36 -0.69
CA ALA A 244 -3.98 -8.27 -0.55
C ALA A 244 -3.30 -6.90 -0.76
N LEU A 245 -2.19 -6.61 -0.09
CA LEU A 245 -1.44 -5.35 -0.28
C LEU A 245 -0.98 -5.17 -1.74
N ASN A 246 -0.55 -6.25 -2.37
CA ASN A 246 -0.17 -6.24 -3.78
C ASN A 246 -1.34 -5.95 -4.72
N ALA A 247 -2.50 -6.56 -4.48
CA ALA A 247 -3.72 -6.32 -5.25
C ALA A 247 -4.24 -4.89 -5.04
N ARG A 248 -4.06 -4.32 -3.85
CA ARG A 248 -4.31 -2.90 -3.57
C ARG A 248 -3.45 -1.99 -4.44
N ASP A 249 -2.14 -2.20 -4.46
CA ASP A 249 -1.24 -1.40 -5.30
C ASP A 249 -1.59 -1.52 -6.78
N GLN A 250 -1.92 -2.74 -7.24
CA GLN A 250 -2.33 -2.96 -8.62
C GLN A 250 -3.65 -2.27 -8.98
N THR A 251 -4.60 -2.19 -8.04
CA THR A 251 -5.83 -1.41 -8.25
C THR A 251 -5.50 0.05 -8.49
N ALA A 252 -4.60 0.63 -7.68
CA ALA A 252 -4.20 2.02 -7.82
C ALA A 252 -3.42 2.27 -9.12
N ILE A 253 -2.51 1.36 -9.51
CA ILE A 253 -1.74 1.44 -10.77
C ILE A 253 -2.67 1.33 -11.99
N ALA A 254 -3.60 0.38 -12.00
CA ALA A 254 -4.55 0.23 -13.11
C ALA A 254 -5.44 1.47 -13.28
N MET A 255 -5.83 2.09 -12.16
CA MET A 255 -6.61 3.33 -12.13
C MET A 255 -5.80 4.59 -12.48
N SER A 256 -4.46 4.55 -12.42
CA SER A 256 -3.58 5.67 -12.77
C SER A 256 -3.13 5.66 -14.24
N GLN A 257 -3.65 4.75 -15.07
CA GLN A 257 -3.34 4.71 -16.49
C GLN A 257 -4.13 5.80 -17.26
N THR A 258 -3.51 6.37 -18.30
CA THR A 258 -4.18 7.34 -19.20
C THR A 258 -5.45 6.76 -19.83
N ARG A 259 -5.46 5.46 -20.13
CA ARG A 259 -6.63 4.70 -20.56
C ARG A 259 -6.84 3.55 -19.59
N ILE A 260 -7.84 3.69 -18.72
CA ILE A 260 -8.15 2.69 -17.69
C ILE A 260 -8.67 1.40 -18.35
N ASP A 261 -7.96 0.29 -18.13
CA ASP A 261 -8.49 -1.05 -18.38
C ASP A 261 -9.30 -1.52 -17.16
N TRP A 262 -10.62 -1.43 -17.27
CA TRP A 262 -11.53 -1.84 -16.20
C TRP A 262 -11.53 -3.33 -15.91
N VAL A 263 -11.01 -4.16 -16.82
CA VAL A 263 -10.82 -5.59 -16.55
C VAL A 263 -9.67 -5.78 -15.57
N GLU A 264 -8.55 -5.08 -15.76
CA GLU A 264 -7.41 -5.11 -14.83
C GLU A 264 -7.81 -4.55 -13.46
N VAL A 265 -8.60 -3.48 -13.43
CA VAL A 265 -9.12 -2.89 -12.18
C VAL A 265 -10.03 -3.88 -11.44
N ALA A 266 -10.99 -4.51 -12.14
CA ALA A 266 -11.88 -5.49 -11.53
C ALA A 266 -11.11 -6.71 -10.99
N ASP A 267 -10.17 -7.25 -11.77
CA ASP A 267 -9.32 -8.37 -11.34
C ASP A 267 -8.50 -8.02 -10.08
N ALA A 268 -7.92 -6.81 -10.03
CA ALA A 268 -7.16 -6.37 -8.86
C ALA A 268 -8.05 -6.22 -7.62
N VAL A 269 -9.26 -5.66 -7.75
CA VAL A 269 -10.22 -5.56 -6.65
C VAL A 269 -10.68 -6.94 -6.19
N ASP A 270 -10.98 -7.85 -7.12
CA ASP A 270 -11.44 -9.21 -6.81
C ASP A 270 -10.35 -9.99 -6.05
N ARG A 271 -9.09 -9.91 -6.50
CA ARG A 271 -7.97 -10.51 -5.77
C ARG A 271 -7.79 -9.91 -4.39
N PHE A 272 -7.91 -8.59 -4.24
CA PHE A 272 -7.86 -7.94 -2.93
C PHE A 272 -8.92 -8.49 -1.99
N LEU A 273 -10.19 -8.54 -2.43
CA LEU A 273 -11.31 -9.06 -1.64
C LEU A 273 -11.11 -10.52 -1.23
N VAL A 274 -10.67 -11.36 -2.18
CA VAL A 274 -10.41 -12.79 -1.92
C VAL A 274 -9.31 -12.98 -0.90
N PHE A 275 -8.18 -12.30 -1.05
CA PHE A 275 -7.03 -12.51 -0.17
C PHE A 275 -7.25 -11.92 1.23
N LEU A 276 -7.87 -10.75 1.35
CA LEU A 276 -8.16 -10.16 2.66
C LEU A 276 -9.17 -11.00 3.45
N LEU A 277 -10.25 -11.47 2.81
CA LEU A 277 -11.21 -12.36 3.45
C LEU A 277 -10.56 -13.71 3.82
N ALA A 278 -9.75 -14.27 2.93
CA ALA A 278 -9.05 -15.52 3.21
C ALA A 278 -8.03 -15.38 4.37
N ALA A 279 -7.42 -14.20 4.56
CA ALA A 279 -6.57 -13.94 5.72
C ALA A 279 -7.39 -14.01 7.01
N MET A 280 -8.57 -13.35 7.06
CA MET A 280 -9.48 -13.45 8.21
C MET A 280 -9.96 -14.89 8.47
N ASP A 281 -10.28 -15.65 7.41
CA ASP A 281 -10.67 -17.05 7.56
C ASP A 281 -9.53 -17.93 8.13
N ALA A 282 -8.26 -17.63 7.80
CA ALA A 282 -7.13 -18.35 8.39
C ALA A 282 -6.98 -18.03 9.87
N THR A 283 -7.18 -16.78 10.30
CA THR A 283 -7.09 -16.43 11.73
C THR A 283 -8.18 -17.11 12.55
N ALA A 284 -9.39 -17.30 12.00
CA ALA A 284 -10.43 -18.10 12.65
C ALA A 284 -9.97 -19.54 12.94
N ARG A 285 -9.24 -20.13 12.00
CA ARG A 285 -8.69 -21.48 12.15
C ARG A 285 -7.55 -21.53 13.16
N VAL A 286 -6.65 -20.56 13.16
CA VAL A 286 -5.61 -20.44 14.21
C VAL A 286 -6.26 -20.40 15.59
N VAL A 287 -7.27 -19.53 15.77
CA VAL A 287 -8.02 -19.44 17.02
C VAL A 287 -8.68 -20.76 17.39
N TYR A 288 -9.25 -21.48 16.43
CA TYR A 288 -9.83 -22.80 16.67
C TYR A 288 -8.79 -23.82 17.13
N GLU A 289 -7.62 -23.87 16.50
CA GLU A 289 -6.56 -24.82 16.88
C GLU A 289 -6.02 -24.53 18.29
N ILE A 290 -5.96 -23.25 18.69
CA ILE A 290 -5.52 -22.83 20.03
C ILE A 290 -6.60 -23.12 21.09
N VAL A 291 -7.85 -22.73 20.84
CA VAL A 291 -8.92 -22.78 21.85
C VAL A 291 -9.60 -24.14 21.93
N GLN A 292 -9.60 -24.90 20.83
CA GLN A 292 -10.25 -26.21 20.69
C GLN A 292 -11.67 -26.27 21.27
N PRO A 293 -12.61 -25.41 20.82
CA PRO A 293 -13.95 -25.35 21.37
C PRO A 293 -14.67 -26.71 21.26
N ASP A 294 -15.23 -27.17 22.37
CA ASP A 294 -15.91 -28.46 22.48
C ASP A 294 -16.92 -28.72 21.35
N LYS A 295 -16.89 -29.94 20.80
CA LYS A 295 -17.87 -30.44 19.82
C LYS A 295 -17.96 -29.62 18.53
N MET A 296 -16.92 -28.86 18.19
CA MET A 296 -16.80 -28.17 16.92
C MET A 296 -15.82 -28.89 15.98
N ARG A 297 -16.09 -28.85 14.67
CA ARG A 297 -15.14 -29.36 13.68
C ARG A 297 -14.29 -28.22 13.14
N PRO A 298 -13.04 -28.47 12.73
CA PRO A 298 -12.15 -27.42 12.22
C PRO A 298 -12.74 -26.66 11.02
N ARG A 299 -13.50 -27.35 10.15
CA ARG A 299 -14.13 -26.74 8.96
C ARG A 299 -15.23 -25.73 9.28
N ASP A 300 -15.77 -25.78 10.50
CA ASP A 300 -16.86 -24.91 10.97
C ASP A 300 -16.31 -23.67 11.70
N ALA A 301 -14.98 -23.59 11.92
CA ALA A 301 -14.28 -22.45 12.49
C ALA A 301 -14.17 -21.29 11.49
N LYS A 302 -15.18 -20.43 11.47
CA LYS A 302 -15.25 -19.25 10.60
C LYS A 302 -15.93 -18.10 11.33
N TRP A 303 -15.45 -16.88 11.15
CA TRP A 303 -15.95 -15.70 11.88
C TRP A 303 -17.43 -15.39 11.62
N GLN A 304 -17.97 -15.78 10.46
CA GLN A 304 -19.38 -15.66 10.09
C GLN A 304 -20.29 -16.75 10.67
N VAL A 305 -19.74 -17.83 11.23
CA VAL A 305 -20.54 -18.94 11.75
C VAL A 305 -20.92 -18.63 13.19
N SER A 306 -22.22 -18.39 13.43
CA SER A 306 -22.72 -18.00 14.76
C SER A 306 -22.37 -19.01 15.85
N ASP A 307 -22.30 -20.29 15.50
CA ASP A 307 -22.01 -21.35 16.46
C ASP A 307 -20.54 -21.33 16.89
N PHE A 308 -19.61 -20.96 16.01
CA PHE A 308 -18.20 -20.72 16.37
C PHE A 308 -18.09 -19.55 17.36
N ILE A 309 -18.74 -18.43 17.05
CA ILE A 309 -18.75 -17.26 17.96
C ILE A 309 -19.40 -17.60 19.32
N LYS A 310 -20.47 -18.39 19.34
CA LYS A 310 -21.11 -18.84 20.58
C LYS A 310 -20.19 -19.77 21.37
N ALA A 311 -19.44 -20.65 20.71
CA ALA A 311 -18.52 -21.58 21.35
C ALA A 311 -17.30 -20.86 21.94
N LEU A 312 -16.83 -19.78 21.32
CA LEU A 312 -15.73 -18.95 21.86
C LEU A 312 -16.16 -18.10 23.05
N ARG A 313 -17.43 -17.69 23.13
CA ARG A 313 -17.91 -16.69 24.10
C ARG A 313 -17.65 -17.03 25.58
N PRO A 314 -17.80 -18.28 26.06
CA PRO A 314 -17.59 -18.60 27.48
C PRO A 314 -16.13 -18.45 27.93
N SER A 315 -15.16 -18.79 27.08
CA SER A 315 -13.73 -18.78 27.40
C SER A 315 -13.00 -17.51 26.91
N HIS A 316 -13.39 -16.97 25.76
CA HIS A 316 -12.76 -15.80 25.13
C HIS A 316 -13.82 -14.76 24.70
N PRO A 317 -14.52 -14.12 25.65
CA PRO A 317 -15.59 -13.18 25.35
C PRO A 317 -15.13 -11.94 24.58
N SER A 318 -13.90 -11.48 24.80
CA SER A 318 -13.31 -10.32 24.11
C SER A 318 -13.11 -10.59 22.61
N LEU A 319 -12.69 -11.81 22.25
CA LEU A 319 -12.50 -12.25 20.88
C LEU A 319 -13.86 -12.48 20.18
N ALA A 320 -14.79 -13.16 20.86
CA ALA A 320 -16.15 -13.35 20.36
C ALA A 320 -16.89 -12.01 20.13
N ALA A 321 -16.62 -10.98 20.94
CA ALA A 321 -17.23 -9.66 20.81
C ALA A 321 -16.78 -8.92 19.54
N LEU A 322 -15.60 -9.22 18.97
CA LEU A 322 -15.15 -8.60 17.71
C LEU A 322 -16.10 -8.88 16.55
N PHE A 323 -16.80 -10.02 16.58
CA PHE A 323 -17.72 -10.48 15.53
C PHE A 323 -19.17 -10.62 16.02
N ALA A 324 -19.51 -9.99 17.15
CA ALA A 324 -20.91 -9.87 17.56
C ALA A 324 -21.71 -9.07 16.51
N LYS A 325 -22.99 -9.42 16.30
CA LYS A 325 -23.83 -8.71 15.31
C LYS A 325 -23.81 -7.20 15.55
N GLY A 326 -23.46 -6.43 14.51
CA GLY A 326 -23.35 -4.97 14.56
C GLY A 326 -22.03 -4.43 15.12
N SER A 327 -21.07 -5.29 15.47
CA SER A 327 -19.71 -4.85 15.76
C SER A 327 -18.98 -4.42 14.48
N PRO A 328 -17.93 -3.59 14.59
CA PRO A 328 -17.10 -3.22 13.43
C PRO A 328 -16.54 -4.44 12.68
N GLY A 329 -16.00 -5.44 13.39
CA GLY A 329 -15.41 -6.64 12.76
C GLY A 329 -16.46 -7.50 12.04
N HIS A 330 -17.66 -7.64 12.61
CA HIS A 330 -18.78 -8.31 11.95
C HIS A 330 -19.16 -7.61 10.64
N ASP A 331 -19.30 -6.29 10.67
CA ASP A 331 -19.74 -5.51 9.52
C ASP A 331 -18.68 -5.49 8.40
N VAL A 332 -17.39 -5.34 8.74
CA VAL A 332 -16.29 -5.42 7.77
C VAL A 332 -16.25 -6.81 7.11
N HIS A 333 -16.33 -7.87 7.91
CA HIS A 333 -16.33 -9.23 7.40
C HIS A 333 -17.56 -9.52 6.52
N LEU A 334 -18.74 -9.01 6.91
CA LEU A 334 -19.96 -9.10 6.10
C LEU A 334 -19.79 -8.40 4.75
N ILE A 335 -19.28 -7.17 4.74
CA ILE A 335 -19.02 -6.39 3.52
C ILE A 335 -18.06 -7.15 2.59
N LEU A 336 -16.91 -7.60 3.12
CA LEU A 336 -15.94 -8.39 2.36
C LEU A 336 -16.56 -9.65 1.76
N ARG A 337 -17.36 -10.37 2.55
CA ARG A 337 -18.03 -11.60 2.10
C ARG A 337 -19.04 -11.32 0.99
N GLN A 338 -19.89 -10.29 1.14
CA GLN A 338 -20.89 -9.97 0.12
C GLN A 338 -20.22 -9.55 -1.19
N LEU A 339 -19.24 -8.64 -1.12
CA LEU A 339 -18.50 -8.19 -2.30
C LEU A 339 -17.75 -9.35 -2.97
N ARG A 340 -17.04 -10.19 -2.20
CA ARG A 340 -16.35 -11.39 -2.74
C ARG A 340 -17.31 -12.38 -3.37
N ASN A 341 -18.54 -12.51 -2.86
CA ASN A 341 -19.52 -13.45 -3.43
C ASN A 341 -20.03 -12.99 -4.79
N THR A 342 -20.03 -11.69 -5.08
CA THR A 342 -20.38 -11.18 -6.41
C THR A 342 -19.48 -11.74 -7.51
N ILE A 343 -18.21 -12.06 -7.21
CA ILE A 343 -17.27 -12.74 -8.12
C ILE A 343 -17.86 -14.02 -8.72
N HIS A 344 -18.67 -14.77 -7.95
CA HIS A 344 -19.31 -16.01 -8.41
C HIS A 344 -20.62 -15.80 -9.17
N ALA A 345 -21.27 -14.65 -8.97
CA ALA A 345 -22.58 -14.31 -9.53
C ALA A 345 -22.50 -13.51 -10.85
N GLY A 346 -21.30 -13.10 -11.29
CA GLY A 346 -21.10 -12.25 -12.48
C GLY A 346 -20.02 -11.17 -12.29
N GLY A 347 -19.50 -11.04 -11.07
CA GLY A 347 -18.40 -10.15 -10.68
C GLY A 347 -18.80 -8.69 -10.54
N LEU A 348 -17.84 -7.88 -10.10
CA LEU A 348 -17.89 -6.42 -10.28
C LEU A 348 -17.89 -6.13 -11.78
N ALA A 349 -19.08 -6.02 -12.37
CA ALA A 349 -19.20 -5.83 -13.80
C ALA A 349 -18.88 -4.39 -14.17
N LYS A 350 -17.99 -4.21 -15.17
CA LYS A 350 -17.81 -2.93 -15.85
C LYS A 350 -19.17 -2.47 -16.35
N THR A 351 -19.64 -1.36 -15.81
CA THR A 351 -20.93 -0.80 -16.17
C THR A 351 -20.72 0.61 -16.70
N HIS A 352 -21.47 0.93 -17.76
CA HIS A 352 -21.48 2.24 -18.38
C HIS A 352 -22.48 3.14 -17.66
N VAL A 353 -22.03 4.29 -17.16
CA VAL A 353 -22.87 5.34 -16.57
C VAL A 353 -22.86 6.53 -17.51
N LEU A 354 -24.03 6.99 -17.93
CA LEU A 354 -24.13 8.32 -18.51
C LEU A 354 -24.15 9.32 -17.34
N VAL A 355 -23.15 10.18 -17.25
CA VAL A 355 -23.15 11.33 -16.34
C VAL A 355 -23.61 12.53 -17.17
N GLU A 356 -24.69 13.19 -16.74
CA GLU A 356 -25.16 14.42 -17.37
C GLU A 356 -24.02 15.45 -17.39
N ASP A 357 -23.85 16.13 -18.53
CA ASP A 357 -22.78 17.11 -18.83
C ASP A 357 -21.32 16.60 -18.92
N GLU A 358 -20.98 15.40 -18.43
CA GLU A 358 -19.61 14.84 -18.48
C GLU A 358 -19.43 13.64 -19.44
N GLY A 359 -20.53 13.10 -19.97
CA GLY A 359 -20.50 11.99 -20.92
C GLY A 359 -20.52 10.62 -20.23
N LEU A 360 -19.98 9.60 -20.91
CA LEU A 360 -20.07 8.20 -20.47
C LEU A 360 -18.89 7.85 -19.55
N GLU A 361 -19.14 7.74 -18.25
CA GLU A 361 -18.17 7.23 -17.28
C GLU A 361 -18.28 5.70 -17.15
N HIS A 362 -17.14 5.03 -17.05
CA HIS A 362 -17.10 3.61 -16.71
C HIS A 362 -16.92 3.49 -15.20
N ASN A 363 -17.69 2.62 -14.56
CA ASN A 363 -17.54 2.31 -13.14
C ASN A 363 -17.73 0.82 -12.89
N LEU A 364 -17.22 0.33 -11.76
CA LEU A 364 -17.59 -0.98 -11.24
C LEU A 364 -18.90 -0.85 -10.46
N SER A 365 -19.77 -1.86 -10.58
CA SER A 365 -20.99 -1.89 -9.76
C SER A 365 -21.49 -3.31 -9.56
N VAL A 366 -22.29 -3.47 -8.51
CA VAL A 366 -23.00 -4.71 -8.19
C VAL A 366 -24.49 -4.41 -8.01
N PRO A 367 -25.39 -5.29 -8.48
CA PRO A 367 -26.82 -5.20 -8.14
C PRO A 367 -27.01 -5.31 -6.62
N LEU A 368 -27.87 -4.47 -6.03
CA LEU A 368 -28.09 -4.47 -4.57
C LEU A 368 -28.86 -5.69 -4.07
N ASP A 369 -29.71 -6.28 -4.91
CA ASP A 369 -30.43 -7.51 -4.63
C ASP A 369 -29.51 -8.74 -4.53
N GLU A 370 -28.29 -8.67 -5.09
CA GLU A 370 -27.27 -9.71 -4.97
C GLU A 370 -26.40 -9.59 -3.69
N VAL A 371 -26.46 -8.45 -2.99
CA VAL A 371 -25.61 -8.13 -1.82
C VAL A 371 -26.44 -7.73 -0.61
N GLU A 372 -27.18 -8.70 -0.09
CA GLU A 372 -28.03 -8.56 1.10
C GLU A 372 -27.24 -7.97 2.29
N ASP A 373 -27.85 -7.03 3.00
CA ASP A 373 -27.31 -6.31 4.16
C ASP A 373 -26.06 -5.43 3.90
N LEU A 374 -25.52 -5.37 2.67
CA LEU A 374 -24.35 -4.55 2.34
C LEU A 374 -24.60 -3.07 2.67
N ALA A 375 -25.72 -2.53 2.21
CA ALA A 375 -26.07 -1.13 2.42
C ALA A 375 -26.14 -0.76 3.91
N GLU A 376 -26.80 -1.60 4.72
CA GLU A 376 -26.94 -1.36 6.16
C GLU A 376 -25.58 -1.41 6.88
N ALA A 377 -24.75 -2.41 6.56
CA ALA A 377 -23.41 -2.53 7.13
C ALA A 377 -22.52 -1.34 6.77
N VAL A 378 -22.51 -0.94 5.49
CA VAL A 378 -21.76 0.24 5.02
C VAL A 378 -22.23 1.50 5.70
N LEU A 379 -23.54 1.73 5.81
CA LEU A 379 -24.09 2.91 6.49
C LEU A 379 -23.69 2.97 7.97
N ARG A 380 -23.69 1.83 8.69
CA ARG A 380 -23.20 1.78 10.09
C ARG A 380 -21.71 2.15 10.18
N ARG A 381 -20.86 1.62 9.29
CA ARG A 381 -19.42 1.89 9.29
C ARG A 381 -19.06 3.32 8.89
N THR A 382 -19.84 3.90 8.00
CA THR A 382 -19.59 5.24 7.43
C THR A 382 -20.38 6.36 8.11
N ARG A 383 -21.02 6.09 9.26
CA ARG A 383 -21.89 7.05 9.96
C ARG A 383 -22.95 7.66 9.02
N GLY A 384 -23.42 6.87 8.07
CA GLY A 384 -24.42 7.27 7.08
C GLY A 384 -23.86 7.84 5.78
N ASN A 385 -22.53 7.87 5.55
CA ASN A 385 -21.93 8.38 4.32
C ASN A 385 -21.16 7.32 3.48
N PRO A 386 -21.84 6.52 2.64
CA PRO A 386 -21.20 5.46 1.85
C PRO A 386 -20.02 5.91 0.98
N THR A 387 -19.96 7.20 0.60
CA THR A 387 -18.86 7.72 -0.23
C THR A 387 -17.51 7.69 0.50
N ASP A 388 -17.50 7.67 1.84
CA ASP A 388 -16.27 7.51 2.64
C ASP A 388 -15.57 6.17 2.36
N TRP A 389 -16.30 5.21 1.81
CA TRP A 389 -15.81 3.89 1.36
C TRP A 389 -15.84 3.75 -0.17
N GLY A 390 -15.98 4.87 -0.89
CA GLY A 390 -16.06 4.85 -2.35
C GLY A 390 -17.34 4.22 -2.88
N LEU A 391 -18.39 4.11 -2.07
CA LEU A 391 -19.65 3.53 -2.48
C LEU A 391 -20.68 4.62 -2.77
N ARG A 392 -21.36 4.52 -3.91
CA ARG A 392 -22.58 5.27 -4.18
C ARG A 392 -23.74 4.29 -4.31
N LEU A 393 -24.59 4.28 -3.29
CA LEU A 393 -25.76 3.41 -3.23
C LEU A 393 -26.93 4.10 -3.96
N THR A 394 -27.61 3.34 -4.80
CA THR A 394 -28.88 3.71 -5.45
C THR A 394 -29.94 2.69 -5.04
N ASP A 395 -31.18 2.77 -5.54
CA ASP A 395 -32.19 1.75 -5.22
C ASP A 395 -31.87 0.38 -5.83
N GLU A 396 -31.14 0.36 -6.95
CA GLU A 396 -30.89 -0.87 -7.73
C GLU A 396 -29.45 -1.38 -7.61
N ARG A 397 -28.47 -0.48 -7.41
CA ARG A 397 -27.05 -0.81 -7.53
C ARG A 397 -26.17 -0.10 -6.51
N ALA A 398 -25.07 -0.75 -6.15
CA ALA A 398 -23.94 -0.12 -5.47
C ALA A 398 -22.84 0.14 -6.50
N TRP A 399 -22.54 1.41 -6.75
CA TRP A 399 -21.42 1.85 -7.56
C TRP A 399 -20.16 1.94 -6.71
N VAL A 400 -19.04 1.50 -7.27
CA VAL A 400 -17.76 1.36 -6.56
C VAL A 400 -16.71 2.27 -7.18
N GLN A 401 -16.08 3.09 -6.36
CA GLN A 401 -14.82 3.76 -6.61
C GLN A 401 -13.68 2.84 -6.09
N PRO A 402 -12.94 2.15 -6.99
CA PRO A 402 -12.09 1.03 -6.60
C PRO A 402 -11.02 1.36 -5.57
N ILE A 403 -10.29 2.46 -5.77
CA ILE A 403 -9.21 2.88 -4.86
C ILE A 403 -9.75 3.17 -3.47
N ILE A 404 -10.82 3.98 -3.36
CA ILE A 404 -11.36 4.38 -2.06
C ILE A 404 -11.93 3.17 -1.31
N LEU A 405 -12.62 2.26 -2.02
CA LEU A 405 -13.13 1.03 -1.42
C LEU A 405 -11.98 0.15 -0.89
N VAL A 406 -10.96 -0.10 -1.70
CA VAL A 406 -9.82 -0.94 -1.31
C VAL A 406 -9.05 -0.31 -0.16
N ASP A 407 -8.84 1.00 -0.15
CA ASP A 407 -8.17 1.71 0.95
C ASP A 407 -8.98 1.65 2.24
N ALA A 408 -10.30 1.86 2.17
CA ALA A 408 -11.19 1.76 3.32
C ALA A 408 -11.19 0.33 3.90
N LEU A 409 -11.32 -0.68 3.04
CA LEU A 409 -11.27 -2.09 3.44
C LEU A 409 -9.90 -2.51 3.96
N THR A 410 -8.81 -1.95 3.44
CA THR A 410 -7.46 -2.19 3.98
C THR A 410 -7.38 -1.67 5.40
N ARG A 411 -7.74 -0.41 5.65
CA ARG A 411 -7.71 0.20 6.99
C ARG A 411 -8.57 -0.57 7.98
N GLU A 412 -9.82 -0.86 7.63
CA GLU A 412 -10.80 -1.46 8.55
C GLU A 412 -10.59 -2.96 8.71
N GLY A 413 -10.20 -3.65 7.63
CA GLY A 413 -9.85 -5.06 7.65
C GLY A 413 -8.59 -5.32 8.45
N PHE A 414 -7.56 -4.48 8.29
CA PHE A 414 -6.32 -4.60 9.05
C PHE A 414 -6.54 -4.25 10.53
N ALA A 415 -7.32 -3.22 10.85
CA ALA A 415 -7.71 -2.95 12.25
C ALA A 415 -8.46 -4.14 12.88
N THR A 416 -9.31 -4.83 12.10
CA THR A 416 -10.00 -6.03 12.58
C THR A 416 -9.04 -7.20 12.79
N LEU A 417 -8.10 -7.42 11.87
CA LEU A 417 -7.06 -8.46 11.99
C LEU A 417 -6.12 -8.19 13.16
N ASP A 418 -5.66 -6.96 13.34
CA ASP A 418 -4.81 -6.57 14.45
C ASP A 418 -5.51 -6.81 15.81
N ALA A 419 -6.81 -6.49 15.89
CA ALA A 419 -7.61 -6.80 17.06
C ALA A 419 -7.80 -8.32 17.29
N ILE A 420 -7.84 -9.14 16.21
CA ILE A 420 -7.81 -10.60 16.33
C ILE A 420 -6.46 -11.04 16.90
N PHE A 421 -5.35 -10.52 16.38
CA PHE A 421 -4.01 -10.88 16.85
C PHE A 421 -3.82 -10.53 18.32
N GLU A 422 -4.20 -9.31 18.72
CA GLU A 422 -4.18 -8.83 20.12
C GLU A 422 -4.96 -9.75 21.07
N ARG A 423 -6.12 -10.26 20.64
CA ARG A 423 -7.05 -11.02 21.49
C ARG A 423 -6.94 -12.54 21.32
N THR A 424 -6.02 -13.01 20.48
CA THR A 424 -5.74 -14.43 20.36
C THR A 424 -5.02 -14.88 21.64
N PRO A 425 -5.48 -15.94 22.32
CA PRO A 425 -4.90 -16.39 23.59
C PRO A 425 -3.57 -17.14 23.35
N LEU A 426 -2.50 -16.40 23.10
CA LEU A 426 -1.18 -16.94 22.72
C LEU A 426 -0.49 -17.68 23.86
N GLU A 427 -0.92 -17.49 25.11
CA GLU A 427 -0.32 -18.12 26.30
C GLU A 427 -0.36 -19.65 26.21
N ALA A 428 -1.38 -20.21 25.56
CA ALA A 428 -1.51 -21.64 25.34
C ALA A 428 -0.42 -22.20 24.40
N LEU A 429 0.12 -21.38 23.48
CA LEU A 429 1.21 -21.78 22.59
C LEU A 429 2.58 -21.63 23.26
N ILE A 430 2.73 -20.62 24.11
CA ILE A 430 3.95 -20.41 24.89
C ILE A 430 4.16 -21.55 25.89
N ALA A 431 3.08 -22.09 26.47
CA ALA A 431 3.18 -23.25 27.36
C ALA A 431 3.74 -24.51 26.66
N LEU A 432 3.44 -24.71 25.36
CA LEU A 432 3.96 -25.84 24.59
C LEU A 432 5.48 -25.80 24.43
N SER A 433 6.09 -24.62 24.35
CA SER A 433 7.55 -24.50 24.35
C SER A 433 8.16 -24.85 25.70
N SER A 434 7.54 -24.42 26.81
CA SER A 434 8.08 -24.65 28.15
C SER A 434 8.02 -26.12 28.57
N ASP A 435 6.93 -26.83 28.25
CA ASP A 435 6.81 -28.26 28.57
C ASP A 435 7.84 -29.12 27.79
N ALA A 436 8.23 -28.68 26.59
CA ALA A 436 9.28 -29.34 25.81
C ALA A 436 10.69 -29.17 26.43
N GLU A 437 10.95 -28.04 27.10
CA GLU A 437 12.22 -27.81 27.81
C GLU A 437 12.38 -28.77 29.01
N ASP A 438 11.30 -28.98 29.76
CA ASP A 438 11.30 -29.87 30.94
C ASP A 438 11.49 -31.36 30.59
N GLU A 439 11.06 -31.80 29.39
CA GLU A 439 11.31 -33.18 28.93
C GLU A 439 12.76 -33.42 28.46
N VAL A 440 13.45 -32.39 27.98
CA VAL A 440 14.82 -32.51 27.45
C VAL A 440 15.88 -32.47 28.56
N ASP A 441 15.65 -31.76 29.67
CA ASP A 441 16.59 -31.67 30.81
C ASP A 441 16.71 -32.99 31.62
N GLY A 442 15.89 -34.00 31.30
CA GLY A 442 15.88 -35.31 31.95
C GLY A 442 16.84 -36.36 31.38
N THR A 443 17.43 -36.14 30.20
CA THR A 443 18.26 -37.16 29.52
C THR A 443 19.41 -36.55 28.72
N ASP A 444 20.64 -36.82 29.19
CA ASP A 444 21.96 -36.59 28.56
C ASP A 444 22.36 -35.13 28.23
N GLU A 445 23.67 -34.85 28.31
CA GLU A 445 24.29 -33.54 28.07
C GLU A 445 23.82 -32.91 26.75
N VAL A 446 22.91 -31.93 26.84
CA VAL A 446 22.45 -31.11 25.72
C VAL A 446 23.62 -30.24 25.23
N ASP A 447 23.89 -30.29 23.92
CA ASP A 447 24.88 -29.47 23.24
C ASP A 447 24.55 -27.98 23.41
N ASP A 448 25.53 -27.15 23.77
CA ASP A 448 25.36 -25.71 24.09
C ASP A 448 24.78 -24.89 22.91
N SER A 449 24.77 -25.47 21.70
CA SER A 449 24.19 -24.89 20.48
C SER A 449 22.67 -24.74 20.54
N ASP A 450 21.96 -25.73 21.10
CA ASP A 450 20.48 -25.72 21.19
C ASP A 450 20.00 -24.69 22.23
N ARG A 451 20.70 -24.56 23.37
CA ARG A 451 20.40 -23.53 24.39
C ARG A 451 20.51 -22.10 23.84
N SER A 452 21.30 -21.89 22.77
CA SER A 452 21.44 -20.58 22.14
C SER A 452 20.19 -20.15 21.35
N GLU A 453 19.52 -21.09 20.68
CA GLU A 453 18.30 -20.85 19.90
C GLU A 453 17.10 -20.53 20.80
N TRP A 454 17.04 -21.15 21.98
CA TRP A 454 15.99 -20.92 22.96
C TRP A 454 16.08 -19.55 23.64
N SER A 455 17.29 -19.15 24.06
CA SER A 455 17.52 -17.78 24.56
C SER A 455 17.22 -16.71 23.51
N LEU A 456 17.31 -17.06 22.22
CA LEU A 456 17.00 -16.17 21.11
C LEU A 456 15.48 -15.99 20.98
N MET A 457 14.68 -17.04 21.14
CA MET A 457 13.21 -16.95 21.07
C MET A 457 12.60 -16.15 22.23
N GLU A 458 13.08 -16.34 23.46
CA GLU A 458 12.69 -15.47 24.60
C GLU A 458 13.10 -14.01 24.36
N ARG A 459 14.30 -13.78 23.80
CA ARG A 459 14.74 -12.42 23.42
C ARG A 459 13.88 -11.85 22.29
N MET A 460 13.51 -12.63 21.28
CA MET A 460 12.65 -12.22 20.16
C MET A 460 11.22 -11.88 20.59
N LEU A 461 10.66 -12.63 21.55
CA LEU A 461 9.38 -12.30 22.17
C LEU A 461 9.46 -11.03 23.02
N ALA A 462 10.65 -10.71 23.56
CA ALA A 462 10.92 -9.47 24.30
C ALA A 462 11.24 -8.26 23.40
N THR A 463 11.88 -8.46 22.25
CA THR A 463 12.20 -7.43 21.24
C THR A 463 11.14 -7.42 20.14
N ARG A 464 10.02 -6.75 20.40
CA ARG A 464 9.00 -6.45 19.36
C ARG A 464 9.67 -5.80 18.13
N GLY A 465 9.79 -6.51 17.02
CA GLY A 465 10.01 -5.92 15.69
C GLY A 465 11.16 -6.50 14.88
N SER A 466 12.43 -6.26 15.25
CA SER A 466 13.55 -6.40 14.27
C SER A 466 14.14 -7.81 14.13
N ASP A 467 14.29 -8.56 15.21
CA ASP A 467 15.04 -9.83 15.20
C ASP A 467 14.21 -11.01 14.66
N MET A 468 12.89 -10.85 14.70
CA MET A 468 11.91 -11.82 14.21
C MET A 468 11.96 -12.03 12.69
N TYR A 469 12.21 -10.96 11.92
CA TYR A 469 12.32 -11.05 10.47
C TYR A 469 13.58 -11.80 10.04
N LEU A 470 14.65 -11.71 10.82
CA LEU A 470 15.88 -12.45 10.57
C LEU A 470 15.59 -13.95 10.62
N TRP A 471 14.95 -14.42 11.69
CA TRP A 471 14.58 -15.83 11.82
C TRP A 471 13.54 -16.28 10.78
N HIS A 472 12.49 -15.48 10.52
CA HIS A 472 11.45 -15.82 9.55
C HIS A 472 11.97 -15.91 8.09
N PHE A 473 13.01 -15.13 7.75
CA PHE A 473 13.67 -15.18 6.45
C PHE A 473 14.93 -16.09 6.42
N GLY A 474 15.24 -16.80 7.50
CA GLY A 474 16.44 -17.63 7.61
C GLY A 474 17.76 -16.83 7.56
N MET A 475 17.71 -15.54 7.89
CA MET A 475 18.87 -14.67 8.03
C MET A 475 19.33 -14.67 9.49
N HIS A 476 20.63 -14.85 9.75
CA HIS A 476 21.18 -14.68 11.10
C HIS A 476 21.61 -13.22 11.31
N SER A 477 21.55 -12.70 12.54
CA SER A 477 22.03 -11.36 12.93
C SER A 477 23.43 -11.04 12.41
N ASP A 478 24.27 -12.08 12.33
CA ASP A 478 25.68 -11.98 11.95
C ASP A 478 25.89 -11.71 10.45
N GLN A 479 24.86 -11.95 9.63
CA GLN A 479 24.86 -11.65 8.19
C GLN A 479 24.64 -10.16 7.88
N ILE A 480 24.06 -9.40 8.82
CA ILE A 480 23.83 -7.96 8.65
C ILE A 480 25.09 -7.16 9.03
N ALA A 481 25.82 -7.61 10.06
CA ALA A 481 27.01 -6.91 10.55
C ALA A 481 28.20 -6.88 9.55
N THR A 482 28.16 -7.68 8.48
CA THR A 482 29.25 -7.82 7.51
C THR A 482 29.03 -7.08 6.19
N SER A 483 27.96 -6.29 6.06
CA SER A 483 27.64 -5.51 4.85
C SER A 483 27.68 -3.98 5.03
N GLY A 484 28.27 -3.51 6.14
CA GLY A 484 28.52 -2.08 6.42
C GLY A 484 29.79 -1.53 5.80
#